data_AF-A0AA46WZF7-F1
#
_entry.id   AF-A0AA46WZF7-F1
#
_cell.length_a   1.000
_cell.length_b   1.000
_cell.length_c   1.000
_cell.angle_alpha   90.00
_cell.angle_beta   90.00
_cell.angle_gamma   90.00
#
_symmetry.space_group_name_H-M   'P 1'
#
loop_
_entity.id
_entity.type
_entity.pdbx_description
1 polymer ?
#
loop_
_entity_poly.entity_id
_entity_poly.type
_entity_poly.pdbx_seq_one_letter_code
_entity_poly.pdbx_strand_id
1 'polypeptide(L)'
;MISRRARLVSFVVVAGAALVAAGCSRSVEGEAIASEAPTEPASTTATSSAPPTTTTTTAAPKPVDPDDYAATSEGVYYFASPGGQFGCAILVHTAPLTGCQGTMPTSAPRVPGSGAPDVLVPANALMLEGDGPGEWVSIGDIAFTDFGGAPKTLPHGSTLTVDPFTCTVDEKTGVTCETDAHGFTVSATGGEVW
;
A
#
# COMPACT_ATOMS: atom_id res chain seq x y z
N MET A 1 -3.58 47.20 -27.32
CA MET A 1 -4.66 47.42 -28.30
C MET A 1 -5.42 46.12 -28.49
N ILE A 2 -6.75 46.14 -28.32
CA ILE A 2 -7.77 45.11 -28.69
C ILE A 2 -7.61 43.75 -27.98
N SER A 3 -8.32 43.44 -26.88
CA SER A 3 -9.77 43.25 -26.65
C SER A 3 -10.46 42.33 -27.67
N ARG A 4 -10.76 41.07 -27.27
CA ARG A 4 -12.03 40.44 -27.60
C ARG A 4 -12.60 39.66 -26.40
N ARG A 5 -13.85 40.01 -26.11
CA ARG A 5 -14.73 39.52 -25.06
C ARG A 5 -15.50 38.28 -25.52
N ALA A 6 -15.80 37.42 -24.55
CA ALA A 6 -17.03 36.66 -24.32
C ALA A 6 -17.51 35.63 -25.36
N ARG A 7 -17.85 34.45 -24.86
CA ARG A 7 -19.25 33.98 -24.75
C ARG A 7 -19.36 32.79 -23.79
N LEU A 8 -20.14 33.00 -22.72
CA LEU A 8 -20.75 31.96 -21.89
C LEU A 8 -21.70 31.12 -22.74
N VAL A 9 -21.69 29.79 -22.56
CA VAL A 9 -22.89 28.96 -22.71
C VAL A 9 -22.86 27.90 -21.61
N SER A 10 -23.74 28.07 -20.63
CA SER A 10 -24.16 27.03 -19.70
C SER A 10 -25.03 26.01 -20.43
N PHE A 11 -24.77 24.72 -20.22
CA PHE A 11 -25.81 23.69 -20.32
C PHE A 11 -25.75 22.79 -19.09
N VAL A 12 -26.78 22.95 -18.27
CA VAL A 12 -27.17 22.08 -17.17
C VAL A 12 -27.93 20.90 -17.78
N VAL A 13 -27.51 19.66 -17.49
CA VAL A 13 -28.38 18.48 -17.61
C VAL A 13 -28.25 17.69 -16.31
N VAL A 14 -29.39 17.55 -15.65
CA VAL A 14 -29.62 16.88 -14.37
C VAL A 14 -30.31 15.53 -14.64
N ALA A 15 -30.07 14.59 -13.72
CA ALA A 15 -30.87 13.41 -13.36
C ALA A 15 -30.54 12.05 -14.01
N GLY A 16 -30.35 11.06 -13.13
CA GLY A 16 -30.48 9.65 -13.46
C GLY A 16 -29.88 8.66 -12.45
N ALA A 17 -30.14 8.83 -11.14
CA ALA A 17 -29.78 7.83 -10.13
C ALA A 17 -30.77 6.65 -10.16
N ALA A 18 -30.25 5.41 -10.31
CA ALA A 18 -30.99 4.18 -10.06
C ALA A 18 -30.31 3.41 -8.93
N LEU A 19 -30.94 3.40 -7.76
CA LEU A 19 -30.55 2.60 -6.61
C LEU A 19 -30.85 1.11 -6.86
N VAL A 20 -29.89 0.26 -6.52
CA VAL A 20 -30.04 -1.19 -6.43
C VAL A 20 -30.18 -1.54 -4.95
N ALA A 21 -31.31 -2.15 -4.55
CA ALA A 21 -31.50 -2.69 -3.21
C ALA A 21 -31.43 -4.23 -3.28
N ALA A 22 -30.34 -4.79 -2.73
CA ALA A 22 -30.21 -6.20 -2.41
C ALA A 22 -30.26 -6.35 -0.87
N GLY A 23 -31.07 -7.29 -0.38
CA GLY A 23 -31.16 -7.59 1.05
C GLY A 23 -31.84 -8.93 1.29
N CYS A 24 -31.08 -10.01 1.15
CA CYS A 24 -31.49 -11.34 1.61
C CYS A 24 -31.17 -11.48 3.10
N SER A 25 -32.19 -11.49 3.93
CA SER A 25 -32.14 -11.89 5.34
C SER A 25 -31.98 -13.40 5.47
N ARG A 26 -31.06 -13.84 6.34
CA ARG A 26 -31.10 -15.19 6.90
C ARG A 26 -30.66 -15.12 8.36
N SER A 27 -31.65 -15.24 9.24
CA SER A 27 -31.49 -15.53 10.66
C SER A 27 -30.92 -16.93 10.84
N VAL A 28 -30.03 -17.10 11.81
CA VAL A 28 -29.82 -18.39 12.46
C VAL A 28 -29.97 -18.14 13.95
N GLU A 29 -31.20 -18.34 14.42
CA GLU A 29 -31.46 -18.73 15.80
C GLU A 29 -30.93 -20.17 15.98
N GLY A 30 -30.06 -20.32 16.95
CA GLY A 30 -29.57 -21.59 17.43
C GLY A 30 -29.56 -21.56 18.95
N GLU A 31 -30.75 -21.63 19.54
CA GLU A 31 -31.00 -22.01 20.92
C GLU A 31 -30.47 -23.44 21.12
N ALA A 32 -29.65 -23.63 22.14
CA ALA A 32 -29.45 -24.94 22.76
C ALA A 32 -29.30 -24.74 24.27
N ILE A 33 -30.42 -24.83 24.97
CA ILE A 33 -30.46 -25.07 26.41
C ILE A 33 -30.16 -26.56 26.63
N ALA A 34 -29.11 -26.86 27.38
CA ALA A 34 -29.08 -28.03 28.25
C ALA A 34 -28.14 -27.75 29.42
N SER A 35 -28.75 -27.46 30.57
CA SER A 35 -28.12 -27.44 31.88
C SER A 35 -28.17 -28.86 32.42
N GLU A 36 -27.03 -29.53 32.53
CA GLU A 36 -26.88 -30.75 33.32
C GLU A 36 -25.68 -30.62 34.28
N ALA A 37 -25.89 -31.20 35.46
CA ALA A 37 -25.15 -31.02 36.71
C ALA A 37 -23.66 -31.44 36.66
N PRO A 38 -22.84 -31.02 37.65
CA PRO A 38 -21.41 -31.28 37.64
C PRO A 38 -21.11 -32.73 38.05
N THR A 39 -20.41 -33.47 37.19
CA THR A 39 -19.72 -34.70 37.54
C THR A 39 -18.23 -34.52 37.21
N GLU A 40 -17.41 -34.71 38.24
CA GLU A 40 -15.96 -34.66 38.27
C GLU A 40 -15.31 -35.56 37.20
N PRO A 41 -14.34 -35.06 36.39
CA PRO A 41 -13.50 -35.92 35.58
C PRO A 41 -12.14 -36.17 36.24
N ALA A 42 -11.83 -37.46 36.40
CA ALA A 42 -10.52 -37.97 36.75
C ALA A 42 -9.44 -37.51 35.74
N SER A 43 -8.32 -37.02 36.26
CA SER A 43 -7.15 -36.64 35.46
C SER A 43 -6.58 -37.83 34.70
N THR A 44 -6.72 -37.82 33.38
CA THR A 44 -5.99 -38.72 32.48
C THR A 44 -4.93 -37.89 31.76
N THR A 45 -3.66 -38.16 32.03
CA THR A 45 -2.51 -37.48 31.43
C THR A 45 -2.44 -37.81 29.94
N ALA A 46 -2.84 -36.88 29.08
CA ALA A 46 -2.60 -36.94 27.64
C ALA A 46 -1.18 -36.42 27.35
N THR A 47 -0.29 -37.29 26.87
CA THR A 47 0.99 -36.88 26.30
C THR A 47 0.71 -36.14 24.99
N SER A 48 0.73 -34.81 25.04
CA SER A 48 0.66 -33.94 23.86
C SER A 48 2.01 -33.98 23.14
N SER A 49 2.03 -34.62 21.97
CA SER A 49 3.16 -34.52 21.05
C SER A 49 3.09 -33.17 20.35
N ALA A 50 4.07 -32.29 20.59
CA ALA A 50 4.14 -30.97 20.00
C ALA A 50 4.24 -31.06 18.46
N PRO A 51 3.42 -30.33 17.69
CA PRO A 51 3.58 -30.21 16.24
C PRO A 51 4.99 -29.72 15.87
N PRO A 52 5.60 -30.26 14.80
CA PRO A 52 6.94 -29.84 14.37
C PRO A 52 6.89 -28.35 13.97
N THR A 53 7.66 -27.53 14.68
CA THR A 53 7.87 -26.12 14.35
C THR A 53 8.62 -26.07 13.01
N THR A 54 7.91 -25.76 11.93
CA THR A 54 8.56 -25.52 10.64
C THR A 54 9.14 -24.12 10.68
N THR A 55 10.43 -24.00 10.99
CA THR A 55 11.17 -22.74 10.80
C THR A 55 11.25 -22.46 9.30
N THR A 56 10.35 -21.62 8.80
CA THR A 56 10.49 -21.01 7.48
C THR A 56 11.60 -19.97 7.58
N THR A 57 12.83 -20.38 7.23
CA THR A 57 13.90 -19.42 6.95
C THR A 57 13.47 -18.61 5.73
N THR A 58 13.06 -17.36 5.93
CA THR A 58 12.86 -16.41 4.83
C THR A 58 14.20 -16.29 4.11
N ALA A 59 14.23 -16.70 2.83
CA ALA A 59 15.41 -16.55 2.01
C ALA A 59 15.74 -15.05 1.87
N ALA A 60 17.03 -14.72 1.83
CA ALA A 60 17.46 -13.35 1.58
C ALA A 60 16.91 -12.86 0.23
N PRO A 61 16.40 -11.62 0.14
CA PRO A 61 15.95 -11.05 -1.11
C PRO A 61 17.03 -11.09 -2.21
N LYS A 62 16.62 -11.38 -3.44
CA LYS A 62 17.48 -11.46 -4.61
C LYS A 62 17.58 -10.09 -5.29
N PRO A 63 18.80 -9.53 -5.47
CA PRO A 63 18.97 -8.31 -6.24
C PRO A 63 18.50 -8.46 -7.70
N VAL A 64 17.81 -7.44 -8.22
CA VAL A 64 17.49 -7.28 -9.63
C VAL A 64 18.40 -6.24 -10.28
N ASP A 65 18.44 -6.21 -11.61
CA ASP A 65 19.12 -5.16 -12.35
C ASP A 65 18.27 -3.88 -12.33
N PRO A 66 18.77 -2.71 -11.88
CA PRO A 66 18.02 -1.47 -11.91
C PRO A 66 17.62 -1.01 -13.33
N ASP A 67 18.41 -1.33 -14.35
CA ASP A 67 18.14 -0.89 -15.73
C ASP A 67 16.84 -1.50 -16.28
N ASP A 68 16.42 -2.65 -15.74
CA ASP A 68 15.13 -3.28 -16.04
C ASP A 68 13.90 -2.46 -15.59
N TYR A 69 14.12 -1.50 -14.70
CA TYR A 69 13.09 -0.67 -14.07
C TYR A 69 13.25 0.82 -14.41
N ALA A 70 14.29 1.18 -15.14
CA ALA A 70 14.56 2.55 -15.55
C ALA A 70 13.46 3.07 -16.50
N ALA A 71 12.99 4.28 -16.24
CA ALA A 71 12.09 5.01 -17.11
C ALA A 71 12.86 5.67 -18.27
N THR A 72 12.11 6.29 -19.18
CA THR A 72 12.71 7.09 -20.27
C THR A 72 13.39 8.37 -19.76
N SER A 73 12.91 8.91 -18.63
CA SER A 73 13.57 9.99 -17.91
C SER A 73 14.73 9.43 -17.09
N GLU A 74 15.93 9.98 -17.29
CA GLU A 74 17.11 9.54 -16.53
C GLU A 74 16.90 9.73 -15.01
N GLY A 75 17.38 8.78 -14.22
CA GLY A 75 17.28 8.84 -12.75
C GLY A 75 15.88 8.57 -12.20
N VAL A 76 14.97 8.03 -13.01
CA VAL A 76 13.63 7.63 -12.59
C VAL A 76 13.48 6.12 -12.81
N TYR A 77 13.04 5.41 -11.77
CA TYR A 77 12.86 3.96 -11.81
C TYR A 77 11.48 3.62 -11.28
N TYR A 78 10.65 2.94 -12.08
CA TYR A 78 9.30 2.57 -11.66
C TYR A 78 9.17 1.06 -11.49
N PHE A 79 8.44 0.64 -10.45
CA PHE A 79 8.01 -0.74 -10.29
C PHE A 79 6.61 -0.84 -9.70
N ALA A 80 5.91 -1.93 -10.00
CA ALA A 80 4.67 -2.28 -9.33
C ALA A 80 4.92 -3.33 -8.25
N SER A 81 4.16 -3.29 -7.16
CA SER A 81 4.04 -4.43 -6.26
C SER A 81 3.40 -5.61 -6.99
N PRO A 82 3.65 -6.87 -6.58
CA PRO A 82 2.85 -8.00 -7.01
C PRO A 82 1.36 -7.74 -6.74
N GLY A 83 0.50 -8.09 -7.69
CA GLY A 83 -0.93 -7.74 -7.66
C GLY A 83 -1.27 -6.30 -8.04
N GLY A 84 -0.28 -5.44 -8.26
CA GLY A 84 -0.46 -4.07 -8.76
C GLY A 84 -1.14 -3.11 -7.80
N GLN A 85 -1.16 -3.44 -6.50
CA GLN A 85 -1.85 -2.62 -5.50
C GLN A 85 -1.12 -1.31 -5.21
N PHE A 86 0.20 -1.31 -5.36
CA PHE A 86 1.05 -0.13 -5.23
C PHE A 86 1.90 0.05 -6.49
N GLY A 87 1.89 1.27 -7.03
CA GLY A 87 2.91 1.76 -7.95
C GLY A 87 3.98 2.49 -7.14
N CYS A 88 5.24 2.14 -7.34
CA CYS A 88 6.36 2.71 -6.62
C CYS A 88 7.38 3.28 -7.59
N ALA A 89 8.12 4.31 -7.14
CA ALA A 89 9.22 4.85 -7.89
C ALA A 89 10.40 5.25 -7.02
N ILE A 90 11.59 5.16 -7.59
CA ILE A 90 12.82 5.77 -7.05
C ILE A 90 13.22 6.90 -8.00
N LEU A 91 13.38 8.10 -7.44
CA LEU A 91 13.75 9.34 -8.12
C LEU A 91 15.08 9.81 -7.56
N VAL A 92 16.16 9.77 -8.34
CA VAL A 92 17.53 10.12 -7.89
C VAL A 92 18.02 11.43 -8.52
N HIS A 93 17.15 12.43 -8.49
CA HIS A 93 17.49 13.79 -8.88
C HIS A 93 18.16 14.56 -7.73
N THR A 94 18.24 15.88 -7.81
CA THR A 94 18.89 16.74 -6.79
C THR A 94 18.29 16.64 -5.39
N ALA A 95 17.06 16.15 -5.27
CA ALA A 95 16.42 15.78 -4.01
C ALA A 95 15.93 14.34 -4.15
N PRO A 96 16.78 13.34 -3.81
CA PRO A 96 16.42 11.95 -3.97
C PRO A 96 15.18 11.60 -3.15
N LEU A 97 14.26 10.87 -3.76
CA LEU A 97 12.99 10.46 -3.16
C LEU A 97 12.61 9.07 -3.65
N THR A 98 12.10 8.22 -2.77
CA THR A 98 11.36 7.02 -3.14
C THR A 98 9.96 7.05 -2.54
N GLY A 99 9.01 6.40 -3.19
CA GLY A 99 7.65 6.35 -2.67
C GLY A 99 6.80 5.28 -3.33
N CYS A 100 5.71 4.94 -2.65
CA CYS A 100 4.70 4.02 -3.13
C CYS A 100 3.32 4.66 -3.01
N GLN A 101 2.59 4.69 -4.12
CA GLN A 101 1.23 5.22 -4.24
C GLN A 101 0.23 4.10 -4.53
N GLY A 102 -0.94 4.16 -3.92
CA GLY A 102 -1.99 3.18 -4.18
C GLY A 102 -3.15 3.27 -3.20
N THR A 103 -3.88 2.16 -3.08
CA THR A 103 -4.94 2.03 -2.07
C THR A 103 -4.29 1.69 -0.74
N MET A 104 -4.19 2.69 0.14
CA MET A 104 -3.58 2.53 1.46
C MET A 104 -4.43 1.67 2.40
N PRO A 105 -3.79 0.96 3.34
CA PRO A 105 -4.48 0.15 4.33
C PRO A 105 -5.36 1.05 5.21
N THR A 106 -6.46 0.50 5.75
CA THR A 106 -7.38 1.26 6.62
C THR A 106 -6.73 1.73 7.93
N SER A 107 -5.58 1.16 8.30
CA SER A 107 -4.75 1.58 9.42
C SER A 107 -3.89 2.82 9.13
N ALA A 108 -3.79 3.25 7.87
CA ALA A 108 -3.04 4.45 7.51
C ALA A 108 -3.64 5.71 8.17
N PRO A 109 -2.80 6.64 8.64
CA PRO A 109 -3.27 7.87 9.25
C PRO A 109 -3.99 8.76 8.23
N ARG A 110 -4.80 9.69 8.74
CA ARG A 110 -5.25 10.83 7.95
C ARG A 110 -4.17 11.91 7.98
N VAL A 111 -3.92 12.53 6.84
CA VAL A 111 -2.84 13.51 6.61
C VAL A 111 -3.40 14.75 5.91
N PRO A 112 -2.72 15.90 5.97
CA PRO A 112 -3.13 17.09 5.22
C PRO A 112 -3.36 16.78 3.73
N GLY A 113 -4.46 17.27 3.17
CA GLY A 113 -4.80 17.04 1.77
C GLY A 113 -3.96 17.88 0.81
N SER A 114 -3.58 17.28 -0.33
CA SER A 114 -2.97 18.01 -1.44
C SER A 114 -3.88 19.16 -1.88
N GLY A 115 -3.39 20.40 -1.79
CA GLY A 115 -4.14 21.61 -2.14
C GLY A 115 -5.18 22.06 -1.09
N ALA A 116 -5.33 21.33 0.02
CA ALA A 116 -6.20 21.67 1.14
C ALA A 116 -5.54 21.27 2.48
N PRO A 117 -4.44 21.93 2.88
CA PRO A 117 -3.63 21.51 4.03
C PRO A 117 -4.38 21.54 5.37
N ASP A 118 -5.43 22.36 5.49
CA ASP A 118 -6.27 22.42 6.69
C ASP A 118 -7.33 21.29 6.76
N VAL A 119 -7.39 20.43 5.75
CA VAL A 119 -8.33 19.31 5.67
C VAL A 119 -7.58 17.99 5.70
N LEU A 120 -7.82 17.19 6.74
CA LEU A 120 -7.24 15.85 6.83
C LEU A 120 -7.99 14.86 5.95
N VAL A 121 -7.29 14.14 5.10
CA VAL A 121 -7.80 13.10 4.19
C VAL A 121 -7.05 11.79 4.40
N PRO A 122 -7.57 10.63 3.95
CA PRO A 122 -6.78 9.40 3.95
C PRO A 122 -5.48 9.59 3.16
N ALA A 123 -4.36 9.10 3.69
CA ALA A 123 -3.12 9.03 2.93
C ALA A 123 -3.30 8.15 1.68
N ASN A 124 -2.61 8.49 0.60
CA ASN A 124 -2.61 7.72 -0.65
C ASN A 124 -1.19 7.40 -1.14
N ALA A 125 -0.16 7.89 -0.46
CA ALA A 125 1.23 7.55 -0.72
C ALA A 125 2.05 7.50 0.59
N LEU A 126 3.13 6.71 0.54
CA LEU A 126 4.25 6.74 1.47
C LEU A 126 5.45 7.28 0.70
N MET A 127 6.20 8.16 1.35
CA MET A 127 7.36 8.83 0.78
C MET A 127 8.55 8.69 1.73
N LEU A 128 9.75 8.62 1.15
CA LEU A 128 11.01 8.61 1.87
C LEU A 128 12.01 9.46 1.10
N GLU A 129 12.39 10.59 1.69
CA GLU A 129 13.46 11.43 1.18
C GLU A 129 14.83 10.81 1.48
N GLY A 130 15.84 11.09 0.66
CA GLY A 130 17.17 10.49 0.79
C GLY A 130 17.84 10.78 2.14
N ASP A 131 17.55 11.93 2.74
CA ASP A 131 18.12 12.39 4.02
C ASP A 131 17.05 12.57 5.11
N GLY A 132 15.82 12.11 4.89
CA GLY A 132 14.66 12.38 5.74
C GLY A 132 13.89 11.13 6.17
N PRO A 133 13.00 11.26 7.17
CA PRO A 133 12.17 10.14 7.61
C PRO A 133 11.14 9.74 6.55
N GLY A 134 10.66 8.49 6.65
CA GLY A 134 9.47 8.08 5.92
C GLY A 134 8.23 8.86 6.39
N GLU A 135 7.34 9.22 5.47
CA GLU A 135 6.11 9.94 5.76
C GLU A 135 4.90 9.44 4.99
N TRP A 136 3.74 9.46 5.67
CA TRP A 136 2.44 9.30 5.05
C TRP A 136 2.02 10.61 4.42
N VAL A 137 1.60 10.57 3.17
CA VAL A 137 1.24 11.77 2.42
C VAL A 137 -0.05 11.59 1.62
N SER A 138 -0.67 12.71 1.30
CA SER A 138 -1.72 12.80 0.29
C SER A 138 -1.18 13.60 -0.87
N ILE A 139 -0.96 12.95 -2.01
CA ILE A 139 -0.50 13.57 -3.25
C ILE A 139 -1.64 13.62 -4.26
N GLY A 140 -1.78 14.76 -4.95
CA GLY A 140 -2.83 14.97 -5.96
C GLY A 140 -2.46 14.40 -7.33
N ASP A 141 -1.20 14.48 -7.70
CA ASP A 141 -0.67 13.98 -8.96
C ASP A 141 -0.15 12.55 -8.82
N ILE A 142 -0.03 11.85 -9.95
CA ILE A 142 0.65 10.55 -9.99
C ILE A 142 2.15 10.83 -9.94
N ALA A 143 2.79 10.58 -8.80
CA ALA A 143 4.23 10.78 -8.62
C ALA A 143 5.02 9.46 -8.69
N PHE A 144 4.38 8.34 -8.31
CA PHE A 144 5.05 7.05 -8.14
C PHE A 144 4.54 5.95 -9.07
N THR A 145 3.72 6.31 -10.05
CA THR A 145 3.27 5.36 -11.08
C THR A 145 3.62 5.92 -12.45
N ASP A 146 4.14 5.06 -13.33
CA ASP A 146 4.49 5.47 -14.68
C ASP A 146 3.25 5.91 -15.48
N PHE A 147 3.35 7.06 -16.16
CA PHE A 147 2.33 7.57 -17.07
C PHE A 147 2.28 6.80 -18.41
N GLY A 148 3.37 6.10 -18.77
CA GLY A 148 3.52 5.36 -20.03
C GLY A 148 2.91 3.96 -20.06
N GLY A 149 2.48 3.43 -18.91
CA GLY A 149 1.91 2.09 -18.78
C GLY A 149 2.00 1.54 -17.35
N ALA A 150 1.51 0.32 -17.14
CA ALA A 150 1.71 -0.36 -15.85
C ALA A 150 3.21 -0.67 -15.69
N PRO A 151 3.88 -0.18 -14.63
CA PRO A 151 5.31 -0.42 -14.47
C PRO A 151 5.61 -1.91 -14.26
N LYS A 152 6.84 -2.32 -14.58
CA LYS A 152 7.29 -3.70 -14.40
C LYS A 152 7.10 -4.12 -12.94
N THR A 153 6.55 -5.31 -12.71
CA THR A 153 6.41 -5.84 -11.35
C THR A 153 7.77 -6.17 -10.76
N LEU A 154 8.03 -5.73 -9.52
CA LEU A 154 9.14 -6.23 -8.71
C LEU A 154 8.67 -7.51 -7.99
N PRO A 155 9.22 -8.70 -8.30
CA PRO A 155 8.71 -9.95 -7.74
C PRO A 155 8.92 -10.07 -6.23
N HIS A 156 8.11 -10.88 -5.56
CA HIS A 156 8.39 -11.27 -4.17
C HIS A 156 9.80 -11.87 -4.03
N GLY A 157 10.43 -11.60 -2.89
CA GLY A 157 11.80 -11.98 -2.60
C GLY A 157 12.83 -11.27 -3.47
N SER A 158 12.51 -10.10 -4.04
CA SER A 158 13.45 -9.33 -4.87
C SER A 158 13.81 -7.99 -4.23
N THR A 159 14.98 -7.47 -4.58
CA THR A 159 15.51 -6.18 -4.14
C THR A 159 15.91 -5.33 -5.34
N LEU A 160 15.41 -4.11 -5.39
CA LEU A 160 15.84 -3.05 -6.30
C LEU A 160 16.63 -2.01 -5.49
N THR A 161 17.89 -1.80 -5.83
CA THR A 161 18.75 -0.80 -5.18
C THR A 161 19.16 0.25 -6.19
N VAL A 162 18.87 1.51 -5.88
CA VAL A 162 19.31 2.70 -6.61
C VAL A 162 19.68 3.74 -5.56
N ASP A 163 20.98 4.00 -5.40
CA ASP A 163 21.53 4.82 -4.32
C ASP A 163 20.79 6.18 -4.21
N PRO A 164 20.32 6.58 -3.00
CA PRO A 164 20.57 5.96 -1.69
C PRO A 164 19.53 4.91 -1.25
N PHE A 165 18.59 4.53 -2.11
CA PHE A 165 17.43 3.73 -1.74
C PHE A 165 17.59 2.25 -2.05
N THR A 166 17.07 1.43 -1.14
CA THR A 166 16.84 0.00 -1.37
C THR A 166 15.37 -0.31 -1.16
N CYS A 167 14.72 -0.86 -2.17
CA CYS A 167 13.34 -1.33 -2.10
C CYS A 167 13.28 -2.85 -2.23
N THR A 168 12.58 -3.51 -1.31
CA THR A 168 12.34 -4.95 -1.30
C THR A 168 10.86 -5.26 -1.36
N VAL A 169 10.54 -6.43 -1.89
CA VAL A 169 9.17 -6.95 -1.88
C VAL A 169 9.14 -8.29 -1.19
N ASP A 170 8.46 -8.35 -0.05
CA ASP A 170 8.18 -9.59 0.67
C ASP A 170 6.71 -10.01 0.48
N GLU A 171 6.45 -11.32 0.54
CA GLU A 171 5.09 -11.85 0.37
C GLU A 171 4.17 -11.51 1.56
N LYS A 172 4.73 -11.39 2.76
CA LYS A 172 3.98 -11.19 4.00
C LYS A 172 3.93 -9.71 4.40
N THR A 173 5.03 -8.99 4.29
CA THR A 173 5.12 -7.60 4.75
C THR A 173 4.87 -6.58 3.65
N GLY A 174 4.91 -6.97 2.37
CA GLY A 174 4.64 -6.09 1.24
C GLY A 174 5.90 -5.40 0.72
N VAL A 175 5.77 -4.13 0.34
CA VAL A 175 6.88 -3.33 -0.19
C VAL A 175 7.55 -2.58 0.95
N THR A 176 8.86 -2.71 1.08
CA THR A 176 9.69 -1.95 2.01
C THR A 176 10.69 -1.13 1.22
N CYS A 177 10.78 0.17 1.46
CA CYS A 177 11.83 1.02 0.90
C CYS A 177 12.56 1.75 2.02
N GLU A 178 13.88 1.76 1.96
CA GLU A 178 14.73 2.25 3.04
C GLU A 178 16.02 2.88 2.53
N THR A 179 16.59 3.73 3.39
CA THR A 179 17.98 4.18 3.39
C THR A 179 18.70 3.50 4.57
N ASP A 180 19.94 3.89 4.86
CA ASP A 180 20.68 3.39 6.04
C ASP A 180 20.01 3.76 7.38
N ALA A 181 19.15 4.77 7.42
CA ALA A 181 18.60 5.33 8.66
C ALA A 181 17.07 5.32 8.74
N HIS A 182 16.39 5.48 7.60
CA HIS A 182 14.95 5.71 7.54
C HIS A 182 14.29 4.80 6.51
N GLY A 183 13.00 4.55 6.69
CA GLY A 183 12.27 3.74 5.74
C GLY A 183 10.78 3.72 5.95
N PHE A 184 10.11 2.98 5.07
CA PHE A 184 8.72 2.61 5.23
C PHE A 184 8.46 1.19 4.76
N THR A 185 7.38 0.61 5.27
CA THR A 185 6.81 -0.64 4.77
C THR A 185 5.32 -0.41 4.48
N VAL A 186 4.82 -1.00 3.40
CA VAL A 186 3.40 -0.93 3.02
C VAL A 186 2.89 -2.22 2.42
N SER A 187 1.68 -2.59 2.84
CA SER A 187 0.92 -3.73 2.34
C SER A 187 -0.57 -3.40 2.32
N ALA A 188 -1.38 -4.35 1.85
CA ALA A 188 -2.83 -4.22 1.86
C ALA A 188 -3.45 -4.06 3.26
N THR A 189 -2.77 -4.55 4.30
CA THR A 189 -3.32 -4.66 5.66
C THR A 189 -2.64 -3.73 6.66
N GLY A 190 -1.47 -3.19 6.34
CA GLY A 190 -0.73 -2.33 7.23
C GLY A 190 0.40 -1.58 6.53
N GLY A 191 0.92 -0.58 7.23
CA GLY A 191 2.13 0.11 6.85
C GLY A 191 2.67 0.89 8.03
N GLU A 192 3.94 1.25 7.94
CA GLU A 192 4.67 1.97 8.97
C GLU A 192 5.82 2.77 8.36
N VAL A 193 6.31 3.74 9.12
CA VAL A 193 7.46 4.58 8.79
C VAL A 193 8.42 4.58 9.98
N TRP A 194 9.72 4.67 9.72
CA TRP A 194 10.77 4.78 10.73
C TRP A 194 11.90 5.71 10.29
#